data_AF-A0A183H651-F1
#
_entry.id   AF-A0A183H651-F1
#
_cell.length_a   1.000
_cell.length_b   1.000
_cell.length_c   1.000
_cell.angle_alpha   90.00
_cell.angle_beta   90.00
_cell.angle_gamma   90.00
#
_symmetry.space_group_name_H-M   'P 1'
#
loop_
_entity.id
_entity.type
_entity.pdbx_description
1 polymer ?
#
loop_
_entity_poly.entity_id
_entity_poly.type
_entity_poly.pdbx_seq_one_letter_code
_entity_poly.pdbx_strand_id
1 'polypeptide(L)'
;MPNSALQVNHTEWLQKVEQSLHAIDIIGRKLIIGRSTCRNAGSEPMLIQLEAKLIRHASQVCYINQRYRGTKYPPLNEWLTYVNLLPTEIVTVLECLKTFCVLITVNDKELLDISERFRFTSDGRRRLRKSSYSLRSYISKWKGYFWNF
;
A
#
# COMPACT_ATOMS: atom_id res chain seq x y z
N MET A 1 13.42 -30.31 -21.46
CA MET A 1 12.60 -29.20 -22.01
C MET A 1 12.13 -28.33 -20.86
N PRO A 2 12.31 -27.00 -20.89
CA PRO A 2 11.77 -26.12 -19.84
C PRO A 2 10.25 -26.06 -19.96
N ASN A 3 9.54 -26.19 -18.84
CA ASN A 3 8.07 -26.18 -18.79
C ASN A 3 7.52 -24.80 -19.16
N SER A 4 7.11 -24.64 -20.41
CA SER A 4 6.49 -23.41 -20.96
C SER A 4 5.25 -22.97 -20.17
N ALA A 5 4.45 -23.91 -19.64
CA ALA A 5 3.28 -23.60 -18.82
C ALA A 5 3.62 -22.89 -17.49
N LEU A 6 4.77 -23.21 -16.88
CA LEU A 6 5.24 -22.51 -15.67
C LEU A 6 5.80 -21.12 -16.00
N GLN A 7 6.42 -20.96 -17.17
CA GLN A 7 6.91 -19.66 -17.65
C GLN A 7 5.79 -18.71 -18.06
N VAL A 8 4.72 -19.20 -18.69
CA VAL A 8 3.54 -18.39 -19.06
C VAL A 8 2.87 -17.83 -17.80
N ASN A 9 2.67 -18.67 -16.78
CA ASN A 9 2.12 -18.22 -15.49
C ASN A 9 3.05 -17.19 -14.81
N HIS A 10 4.38 -17.36 -14.95
CA HIS A 10 5.36 -16.44 -14.38
C HIS A 10 5.33 -15.03 -15.00
N THR A 11 5.32 -14.97 -16.33
CA THR A 11 5.30 -13.71 -17.08
C THR A 11 4.00 -12.94 -16.85
N GLU A 12 2.86 -13.64 -16.81
CA GLU A 12 1.55 -13.02 -16.57
C GLU A 12 1.43 -12.35 -15.20
N TRP A 13 1.93 -12.98 -14.13
CA TRP A 13 1.84 -12.36 -12.80
C TRP A 13 2.81 -11.20 -12.65
N LEU A 14 4.02 -11.29 -13.24
CA LEU A 14 4.97 -10.18 -13.27
C LEU A 14 4.36 -8.96 -13.96
N GLN A 15 3.72 -9.17 -15.10
CA GLN A 15 3.04 -8.10 -15.83
C GLN A 15 1.91 -7.48 -15.01
N LYS A 16 1.11 -8.30 -14.29
CA LYS A 16 0.06 -7.79 -13.39
C LYS A 16 0.63 -6.98 -12.22
N VAL A 17 1.78 -7.38 -11.67
CA VAL A 17 2.47 -6.61 -10.63
C VAL A 17 2.94 -5.28 -11.19
N GLU A 18 3.56 -5.26 -12.36
CA GLU A 18 4.03 -4.02 -13.00
C GLU A 18 2.89 -3.07 -13.34
N GLN A 19 1.79 -3.58 -13.90
CA GLN A 19 0.58 -2.80 -14.16
C GLN A 19 0.00 -2.20 -12.87
N SER A 20 -0.02 -2.98 -11.79
CA SER A 20 -0.52 -2.51 -10.50
C SER A 20 0.39 -1.47 -9.87
N LEU A 21 1.72 -1.63 -9.95
CA LEU A 21 2.69 -0.65 -9.49
C LEU A 21 2.58 0.67 -10.27
N HIS A 22 2.42 0.59 -11.59
CA HIS A 22 2.20 1.78 -12.41
C HIS A 22 0.88 2.49 -12.06
N ALA A 23 -0.20 1.73 -11.85
CA ALA A 23 -1.48 2.29 -11.40
C ALA A 23 -1.36 2.97 -10.02
N ILE A 24 -0.58 2.39 -9.10
CA ILE A 24 -0.30 2.97 -7.77
C ILE A 24 0.36 4.34 -7.92
N ASP A 25 1.39 4.48 -8.76
CA ASP A 25 2.06 5.78 -8.97
C ASP A 25 1.10 6.82 -9.55
N ILE A 26 0.34 6.48 -10.60
CA ILE A 26 -0.64 7.40 -11.22
C ILE A 26 -1.70 7.85 -10.19
N ILE A 27 -2.27 6.91 -9.45
CA ILE A 27 -3.29 7.21 -8.44
C ILE A 27 -2.70 8.03 -7.30
N GLY A 28 -1.50 7.68 -6.84
CA GLY A 28 -0.77 8.39 -5.81
C GLY A 28 -0.51 9.85 -6.16
N ARG A 29 -0.05 10.14 -7.38
CA ARG A 29 0.12 11.51 -7.89
C ARG A 29 -1.20 12.27 -7.95
N LYS A 30 -2.29 11.63 -8.42
CA LYS A 30 -3.63 12.24 -8.43
C LYS A 30 -4.12 12.58 -7.02
N LEU A 31 -3.83 11.74 -6.03
CA LEU A 31 -4.15 12.02 -4.63
C LEU A 31 -3.37 13.21 -4.07
N ILE A 32 -2.07 13.32 -4.38
CA ILE A 32 -1.25 14.47 -3.96
C ILE A 32 -1.83 15.77 -4.55
N ILE A 33 -2.07 15.81 -5.85
CA ILE A 33 -2.62 16.99 -6.54
C ILE A 33 -4.02 17.31 -6.05
N GLY A 34 -4.92 16.33 -5.97
CA GLY A 34 -6.29 16.59 -5.55
C GLY A 34 -6.39 17.07 -4.09
N ARG A 35 -5.49 16.63 -3.21
CA ARG A 35 -5.44 17.14 -1.82
C ARG A 35 -4.95 18.58 -1.74
N SER A 36 -4.12 19.05 -2.67
CA SER A 36 -3.68 20.46 -2.67
C SER A 36 -4.73 21.41 -3.23
N THR A 37 -5.70 20.90 -4.00
CA THR A 37 -6.77 21.72 -4.61
C THR A 37 -8.11 21.66 -3.86
N CYS A 38 -8.32 20.69 -2.97
CA CYS A 38 -9.55 20.54 -2.20
C CYS A 38 -9.48 21.22 -0.82
N ARG A 39 -10.52 22.00 -0.46
CA ARG A 39 -10.64 22.63 0.87
C ARG A 39 -10.84 21.61 2.00
N ASN A 40 -11.59 20.54 1.73
CA ASN A 40 -11.89 19.45 2.67
C ASN A 40 -11.57 18.08 2.06
N ALA A 41 -10.28 17.79 1.87
CA ALA A 41 -9.84 16.56 1.19
C ALA A 41 -10.36 15.25 1.83
N GLY A 42 -10.64 15.23 3.14
CA GLY A 42 -11.10 14.04 3.85
C GLY A 42 -12.55 13.62 3.56
N SER A 43 -13.36 14.51 2.97
CA SER A 43 -14.76 14.24 2.61
C SER A 43 -15.01 14.23 1.11
N GLU A 44 -13.97 14.47 0.31
CA GLU A 44 -14.11 14.57 -1.15
C GLU A 44 -14.32 13.16 -1.75
N PRO A 45 -15.48 12.87 -2.38
CA PRO A 45 -15.80 11.54 -2.87
C PRO A 45 -14.78 11.01 -3.87
N MET A 46 -14.25 11.88 -4.74
CA MET A 46 -13.22 11.52 -5.71
C MET A 46 -11.93 11.04 -5.02
N LEU A 47 -11.48 11.73 -3.98
CA LEU A 47 -10.26 11.35 -3.23
C LEU A 47 -10.47 10.04 -2.48
N ILE A 48 -11.65 9.84 -1.87
CA ILE A 48 -12.00 8.59 -1.19
C ILE A 48 -11.97 7.41 -2.18
N GLN A 49 -12.51 7.59 -3.39
CA GLN A 49 -12.46 6.57 -4.43
C GLN A 49 -11.03 6.27 -4.89
N LEU A 50 -10.19 7.30 -5.04
CA LEU A 50 -8.78 7.13 -5.39
C LEU A 50 -8.02 6.39 -4.28
N GLU A 51 -8.24 6.71 -3.00
CA GLU A 51 -7.65 6.01 -1.86
C GLU A 51 -8.06 4.52 -1.86
N ALA A 52 -9.33 4.21 -2.10
CA ALA A 52 -9.79 2.83 -2.17
C ALA A 52 -9.13 2.06 -3.32
N LYS A 53 -8.98 2.69 -4.51
CA LYS A 53 -8.26 2.10 -5.65
C LYS A 53 -6.78 1.88 -5.34
N LEU A 54 -6.13 2.83 -4.67
CA LEU A 54 -4.74 2.73 -4.23
C LEU A 54 -4.53 1.50 -3.33
N ILE A 55 -5.36 1.33 -2.29
CA ILE A 55 -5.31 0.14 -1.41
C ILE A 55 -5.52 -1.14 -2.23
N ARG A 56 -6.45 -1.15 -3.18
CA ARG A 56 -6.76 -2.33 -4.01
C ARG A 56 -5.55 -2.79 -4.81
N HIS A 57 -4.89 -1.89 -5.54
CA HIS A 57 -3.70 -2.24 -6.31
C HIS A 57 -2.52 -2.64 -5.41
N ALA A 58 -2.28 -1.91 -4.31
CA ALA A 58 -1.20 -2.25 -3.38
C ALA A 58 -1.42 -3.64 -2.75
N SER A 59 -2.65 -3.96 -2.35
CA SER A 59 -2.99 -5.28 -1.81
C SER A 59 -2.83 -6.40 -2.83
N GLN A 60 -3.16 -6.14 -4.10
CA GLN A 60 -2.99 -7.08 -5.21
C GLN A 60 -1.51 -7.41 -5.43
N VAL A 61 -0.63 -6.39 -5.45
CA VAL A 61 0.83 -6.58 -5.52
C VAL A 61 1.31 -7.46 -4.36
N CYS A 62 0.87 -7.15 -3.14
CA CYS A 62 1.26 -7.93 -1.95
C CYS A 62 0.81 -9.39 -2.04
N TYR A 63 -0.43 -9.62 -2.46
CA TYR A 63 -0.98 -10.96 -2.63
C TYR A 63 -0.20 -11.77 -3.67
N ILE A 64 0.04 -11.18 -4.85
CA ILE A 64 0.77 -11.85 -5.94
C ILE A 64 2.20 -12.18 -5.47
N ASN A 65 2.91 -11.23 -4.85
CA ASN A 65 4.25 -11.47 -4.32
C ASN A 65 4.27 -12.57 -3.25
N GLN A 66 3.30 -12.61 -2.34
CA GLN A 66 3.18 -13.69 -1.36
C GLN A 66 2.94 -15.05 -2.04
N ARG A 67 2.09 -15.10 -3.07
CA ARG A 67 1.70 -16.34 -3.76
C ARG A 67 2.81 -16.92 -4.63
N TYR A 68 3.58 -16.06 -5.29
CA TYR A 68 4.60 -16.44 -6.28
C TYR A 68 6.03 -16.11 -5.86
N ARG A 69 6.25 -15.79 -4.57
CA ARG A 69 7.56 -15.40 -4.00
C ARG A 69 8.20 -14.21 -4.73
N GLY A 70 7.38 -13.27 -5.20
CA GLY A 70 7.83 -12.03 -5.83
C GLY A 70 8.37 -11.02 -4.80
N THR A 71 9.17 -10.06 -5.28
CA THR A 71 9.87 -9.08 -4.43
C THR A 71 9.61 -7.63 -4.82
N LYS A 72 8.79 -7.37 -5.86
CA LYS A 72 8.51 -6.02 -6.35
C LYS A 72 7.36 -5.38 -5.57
N TYR A 73 7.66 -4.42 -4.71
CA TYR A 73 6.68 -3.67 -3.91
C TYR A 73 6.69 -2.19 -4.26
N PRO A 74 5.64 -1.42 -3.90
CA PRO A 74 5.73 0.03 -3.94
C PRO A 74 6.89 0.53 -3.08
N PRO A 75 7.63 1.57 -3.50
CA PRO A 75 8.58 2.24 -2.64
C PRO A 75 7.89 2.75 -1.36
N LEU A 76 8.47 2.49 -0.19
CA LEU A 76 7.84 2.85 1.09
C LEU A 76 7.66 4.36 1.21
N ASN A 77 8.65 5.15 0.80
CA ASN A 77 8.60 6.61 0.80
C ASN A 77 7.42 7.16 -0.02
N GLU A 78 7.24 6.65 -1.24
CA GLU A 78 6.13 7.03 -2.13
C GLU A 78 4.79 6.64 -1.51
N TRP A 79 4.67 5.40 -1.03
CA TRP A 79 3.46 4.96 -0.33
C TRP A 79 3.07 5.87 0.82
N LEU A 80 4.01 6.21 1.70
CA LEU A 80 3.76 7.06 2.87
C LEU A 80 3.34 8.47 2.45
N THR A 81 3.88 8.97 1.34
CA THR A 81 3.46 10.22 0.70
C THR A 81 2.02 10.11 0.17
N TYR A 82 1.68 9.01 -0.51
CA TYR A 82 0.34 8.79 -1.06
C TYR A 82 -0.74 8.62 0.00
N VAL A 83 -0.40 8.13 1.20
CA VAL A 83 -1.34 8.08 2.34
C VAL A 83 -1.33 9.36 3.18
N ASN A 84 -0.65 10.40 2.70
CA ASN A 84 -0.64 11.75 3.25
C ASN A 84 -0.02 11.85 4.65
N LEU A 85 1.10 11.17 4.89
CA LEU A 85 1.91 11.46 6.09
C LEU A 85 2.73 12.72 5.90
N LEU A 86 3.06 13.38 7.02
CA LEU A 86 3.95 14.53 7.00
C LEU A 86 5.39 14.08 6.68
N PRO A 87 6.21 14.93 6.03
CA PRO A 87 7.60 14.57 5.72
C PRO A 87 8.41 14.07 6.91
N THR A 88 8.23 14.66 8.10
CA THR A 88 8.90 14.25 9.34
C THR A 88 8.44 12.87 9.82
N GLU A 89 7.15 12.57 9.70
CA GLU A 89 6.58 11.25 10.00
C GLU A 89 7.09 10.21 9.00
N ILE A 90 7.20 10.57 7.70
CA ILE A 90 7.74 9.69 6.65
C ILE A 90 9.18 9.28 6.96
N VAL A 91 10.06 10.23 7.27
CA VAL A 91 11.46 9.95 7.61
C VAL A 91 11.54 8.96 8.78
N THR A 92 10.74 9.19 9.82
CA THR A 92 10.69 8.31 11.00
C THR A 92 10.24 6.89 10.63
N VAL A 93 9.17 6.74 9.84
CA VAL A 93 8.69 5.40 9.42
C VAL A 93 9.73 4.70 8.55
N LEU A 94 10.39 5.43 7.65
CA LEU A 94 11.48 4.88 6.83
C LEU A 94 12.65 4.40 7.70
N GLU A 95 13.00 5.13 8.75
CA GLU A 95 14.05 4.72 9.69
C GLU A 95 13.68 3.45 10.44
N CYS A 96 12.42 3.32 10.88
CA CYS A 96 11.96 2.18 11.67
C CYS A 96 11.73 0.92 10.82
N LEU A 97 11.06 1.05 9.67
CA LEU A 97 10.54 -0.09 8.90
C LEU A 97 11.36 -0.41 7.66
N LYS A 98 12.10 0.56 7.12
CA LYS A 98 12.96 0.47 5.91
C LYS A 98 12.24 0.17 4.60
N THR A 99 11.29 -0.77 4.58
CA THR A 99 10.64 -1.26 3.36
C THR A 99 9.13 -1.41 3.50
N PHE A 100 8.45 -1.39 2.37
CA PHE A 100 7.00 -1.60 2.29
C PHE A 100 6.60 -3.00 2.77
N CYS A 101 7.42 -4.01 2.47
CA CYS A 101 7.17 -5.39 2.90
C CYS A 101 7.14 -5.49 4.44
N VAL A 102 8.03 -4.78 5.13
CA VAL A 102 8.01 -4.72 6.60
C VAL A 102 6.76 -4.01 7.11
N LEU A 103 6.35 -2.90 6.49
CA LEU A 103 5.13 -2.18 6.88
C LEU A 103 3.88 -3.08 6.91
N ILE A 104 3.73 -4.00 5.95
CA ILE A 104 2.55 -4.86 5.88
C ILE A 104 2.57 -6.03 6.88
N THR A 105 3.72 -6.35 7.47
CA THR A 105 3.85 -7.42 8.48
C THR A 105 3.70 -6.89 9.91
N VAL A 106 3.96 -5.60 10.11
CA VAL A 106 3.85 -4.94 11.42
C VAL A 106 2.38 -4.84 11.85
N ASN A 107 2.11 -5.12 13.12
CA ASN A 107 0.76 -5.09 13.67
C ASN A 107 0.36 -3.67 14.14
N ASP A 108 -0.92 -3.48 14.50
CA ASP A 108 -1.42 -2.15 14.89
C ASP A 108 -0.83 -1.62 16.20
N LYS A 109 -0.39 -2.50 17.10
CA LYS A 109 0.28 -2.11 18.35
C LYS A 109 1.65 -1.52 18.05
N GLU A 110 2.45 -2.19 17.24
CA GLU A 110 3.78 -1.68 16.85
C GLU A 110 3.69 -0.36 16.07
N LEU A 111 2.69 -0.20 15.19
CA LEU A 111 2.45 1.08 14.52
C LEU A 111 2.04 2.20 15.49
N LEU A 112 1.28 1.86 16.53
CA LEU A 112 0.94 2.79 17.61
C LEU A 112 2.18 3.17 18.43
N ASP A 113 2.99 2.20 18.83
CA ASP A 113 4.20 2.42 19.62
C ASP A 113 5.19 3.33 18.86
N ILE A 114 5.40 3.11 17.56
CA ILE A 114 6.19 4.02 16.70
C ILE A 114 5.58 5.42 16.70
N SER A 115 4.29 5.50 16.44
CA SER A 115 3.57 6.77 16.34
C SER A 115 3.64 7.59 17.63
N GLU A 116 3.54 6.94 18.79
CA GLU A 116 3.59 7.57 20.11
C GLU A 116 5.02 7.97 20.48
N ARG A 117 5.97 7.05 20.29
CA ARG A 117 7.40 7.29 20.56
C ARG A 117 7.93 8.52 19.82
N PHE A 118 7.51 8.72 18.58
CA PHE A 118 7.95 9.83 17.73
C PHE A 118 6.92 10.96 17.63
N ARG A 119 5.89 10.98 18.49
CA ARG A 119 4.92 12.07 18.63
C ARG A 119 4.24 12.49 17.32
N PHE A 120 3.79 11.51 16.54
CA PHE A 120 3.05 11.76 15.30
C PHE A 120 1.79 12.59 15.58
N THR A 121 1.33 13.33 14.59
CA THR A 121 0.06 14.06 14.69
C THR A 121 -1.11 13.10 14.81
N SER A 122 -2.22 13.51 15.45
CA SER A 122 -3.42 12.65 15.55
C SER A 122 -3.90 12.15 14.17
N ASP A 123 -3.84 13.02 13.17
CA ASP A 123 -4.15 12.70 11.78
C ASP A 123 -3.13 11.73 11.15
N GLY A 124 -1.84 11.95 11.35
CA GLY A 124 -0.77 11.05 10.88
C GLY A 124 -0.93 9.65 11.46
N ARG A 125 -1.16 9.54 12.78
CA ARG A 125 -1.46 8.27 13.46
C ARG A 125 -2.67 7.57 12.85
N ARG A 126 -3.77 8.31 12.64
CA ARG A 126 -4.99 7.78 12.03
C ARG A 126 -4.73 7.28 10.61
N ARG A 127 -4.03 8.06 9.78
CA ARG A 127 -3.74 7.72 8.37
C ARG A 127 -2.82 6.50 8.24
N LEU A 128 -1.75 6.43 9.03
CA LEU A 128 -0.83 5.29 9.03
C LEU A 128 -1.54 4.00 9.44
N ARG A 129 -2.30 4.02 10.54
CA ARG A 129 -3.06 2.85 11.00
C ARG A 129 -4.14 2.45 10.02
N LYS A 130 -4.98 3.39 9.58
CA LYS A 130 -6.10 3.11 8.66
C LYS A 130 -5.61 2.52 7.34
N SER A 131 -4.56 3.08 6.75
CA SER A 131 -4.01 2.58 5.48
C SER A 131 -3.40 1.19 5.65
N SER A 132 -2.60 0.97 6.70
CA SER A 132 -1.98 -0.33 6.99
C SER A 132 -3.02 -1.41 7.30
N TYR A 133 -4.02 -1.10 8.11
CA TYR A 133 -5.15 -1.99 8.40
C TYR A 133 -5.93 -2.34 7.13
N SER A 134 -6.31 -1.33 6.34
CA SER A 134 -7.04 -1.52 5.08
C SER A 134 -6.26 -2.42 4.12
N LEU A 135 -4.95 -2.20 4.02
CA LEU A 135 -4.07 -2.99 3.18
C LEU A 135 -4.03 -4.46 3.61
N ARG A 136 -3.80 -4.73 4.90
CA ARG A 136 -3.81 -6.11 5.45
C ARG A 136 -5.18 -6.78 5.26
N SER A 137 -6.27 -6.05 5.50
CA SER A 137 -7.63 -6.56 5.29
C SER A 137 -7.87 -6.97 3.83
N TYR A 138 -7.47 -6.13 2.87
CA TYR A 138 -7.63 -6.46 1.45
C TYR A 138 -6.72 -7.62 1.01
N ILE A 139 -5.49 -7.70 1.52
CA ILE A 139 -4.61 -8.86 1.28
C ILE A 139 -5.28 -10.16 1.74
N SER A 140 -5.90 -10.15 2.93
CA SER A 140 -6.64 -11.31 3.44
C SER A 140 -7.87 -11.63 2.59
N LYS A 141 -8.59 -10.63 2.08
CA LYS A 141 -9.70 -10.85 1.14
C LYS A 141 -9.24 -11.54 -0.13
N TRP A 142 -8.12 -11.13 -0.72
CA TRP A 142 -7.54 -11.82 -1.88
C TRP A 142 -7.25 -13.30 -1.63
N LYS A 143 -6.83 -13.66 -0.40
CA LYS A 143 -6.66 -15.06 0.01
C LYS A 143 -8.01 -15.78 0.08
N GLY A 144 -9.02 -15.16 0.67
CA GLY A 144 -10.37 -15.73 0.82
C GLY A 144 -11.09 -15.96 -0.52
N TYR A 145 -10.91 -15.10 -1.52
CA TYR A 145 -11.51 -15.27 -2.85
C TYR A 145 -11.00 -16.51 -3.61
N PHE A 146 -9.85 -17.06 -3.23
CA PHE A 146 -9.26 -18.23 -3.88
C PHE A 146 -9.67 -19.57 -3.25
N TRP A 147 -10.35 -19.58 -2.09
CA TRP A 147 -10.90 -20.80 -1.48
C TRP A 147 -12.31 -21.15 -1.97
N ASN A 148 -12.89 -20.32 -2.85
CA ASN A 148 -14.21 -20.54 -3.47
C ASN A 148 -14.13 -21.07 -4.91
N PHE A 149 -13.02 -21.73 -5.28
CA PHE A 149 -12.87 -22.43 -6.55
C PHE A 149 -12.28 -23.83 -6.33
#